data_AF-A0A915MH51-F1
#
_entry.id   AF-A0A915MH51-F1
#
_cell.length_a   1.000
_cell.length_b   1.000
_cell.length_c   1.000
_cell.angle_alpha   90.00
_cell.angle_beta   90.00
_cell.angle_gamma   90.00
#
_symmetry.space_group_name_H-M   'P 1'
#
loop_
_entity.id
_entity.type
_entity.pdbx_description
1 polymer ?
#
loop_
_entity_poly.entity_id
_entity_poly.type
_entity_poly.pdbx_seq_one_letter_code
_entity_poly.pdbx_strand_id
1 'polypeptide(L)' 'MVDAYLTNGSKLVDITNEFFKSCEELETGEFSMSNDFKISHAMSAIEIMDPKMDSGMDSFEWKM' A
#
# COMPACT_ATOMS: atom_id res chain seq x y z
N MET A 1 16.18 -2.76 -1.58
CA MET A 1 15.37 -1.55 -1.92
C MET A 1 14.90 -0.81 -0.67
N VAL A 2 14.58 -1.53 0.42
CA VAL A 2 14.32 -0.95 1.75
C VAL A 2 15.57 -0.31 2.37
N ASP A 3 16.76 -0.89 2.13
CA ASP A 3 18.02 -0.45 2.75
C ASP A 3 18.52 0.94 2.28
N ALA A 4 18.03 1.43 1.12
CA ALA A 4 18.47 2.69 0.54
C ALA A 4 17.91 3.94 1.27
N TYR A 5 16.83 3.78 2.06
CA TYR A 5 16.18 4.87 2.80
C TYR A 5 16.68 5.03 4.25
N LEU A 6 17.57 4.15 4.73
CA LEU A 6 18.05 4.12 6.12
C LEU A 6 19.32 4.94 6.38
N THR A 7 19.77 5.72 5.39
CA THR A 7 21.04 6.46 5.42
C THR A 7 21.09 7.66 6.38
N ASN A 8 19.99 7.97 7.08
CA ASN A 8 19.90 9.15 7.97
C ASN A 8 19.63 8.83 9.46
N GLY A 9 20.01 7.65 9.96
CA GLY A 9 19.91 7.34 11.40
C GLY A 9 18.49 7.16 11.94
N SER A 10 17.49 7.18 11.07
CA SER A 10 16.09 6.92 11.42
C SER A 10 15.88 5.44 11.66
N LYS A 11 15.45 5.09 12.88
CA LYS A 11 15.04 3.73 13.24
C LYS A 11 13.71 3.39 12.57
N LEU A 12 13.63 2.27 11.86
CA LEU A 12 12.35 1.72 11.42
C LEU A 12 11.52 1.31 12.63
N VAL A 13 10.29 1.79 12.68
CA VAL A 13 9.30 1.40 13.69
C VAL A 13 8.23 0.63 12.95
N ASP A 14 7.97 -0.60 13.41
CA ASP A 14 6.84 -1.38 12.95
C ASP A 14 5.55 -0.78 13.54
N ILE A 15 4.64 -0.35 12.65
CA ILE A 15 3.34 0.23 12.99
C ILE A 15 2.18 -0.66 12.55
N THR A 16 2.42 -1.92 12.14
CA THR A 16 1.40 -2.78 11.53
C THR A 16 0.16 -2.90 12.41
N ASN A 17 0.34 -3.18 13.71
CA ASN A 17 -0.78 -3.34 14.64
C ASN A 17 -1.54 -2.03 14.88
N GLU A 18 -0.82 -0.91 15.01
CA GLU A 18 -1.42 0.41 15.26
C GLU A 18 -2.22 0.88 14.04
N PHE A 19 -1.70 0.60 12.84
CA PHE A 19 -2.36 0.90 11.59
C PHE A 19 -3.68 0.13 11.45
N PHE A 20 -3.65 -1.20 11.60
CA PHE A 20 -4.87 -2.02 11.51
C PHE A 20 -5.92 -1.63 12.55
N LYS A 21 -5.50 -1.34 13.79
CA LYS A 21 -6.42 -0.86 14.83
C LYS A 21 -7.09 0.47 14.44
N SER A 22 -6.32 1.40 13.87
CA SER A 22 -6.86 2.68 13.41
C SER A 22 -7.85 2.51 12.25
N CYS A 23 -7.64 1.52 11.39
CA CYS A 23 -8.58 1.20 10.31
C CYS A 23 -9.94 0.68 10.81
N GLU A 24 -10.00 0.07 12.00
CA GLU A 24 -11.27 -0.39 12.59
C GLU A 24 -12.20 0.78 12.97
N GLU A 25 -11.66 1.99 13.09
CA GLU A 25 -12.44 3.20 13.42
C GLU A 25 -13.16 3.81 12.20
N LEU A 26 -12.85 3.36 10.97
CA LEU A 26 -13.48 3.85 9.75
C LEU A 26 -14.86 3.21 9.54
N GLU A 27 -15.85 4.03 9.18
CA GLU A 27 -17.15 3.51 8.76
C GLU A 27 -17.10 2.95 7.32
N THR A 28 -18.08 2.11 6.99
CA THR A 28 -18.18 1.54 5.64
C THR A 28 -18.41 2.65 4.61
N GLY A 29 -17.46 2.80 3.68
CA GLY A 29 -17.48 3.83 2.64
C GLY A 29 -16.68 5.09 2.98
N GLU A 30 -16.08 5.16 4.17
CA GLU A 30 -15.15 6.24 4.53
C GLU A 30 -13.74 6.00 3.99
N PHE A 31 -13.05 7.11 3.70
CA PHE A 31 -11.68 7.12 3.22
C PHE A 31 -10.85 8.10 4.03
N SER A 32 -9.72 7.64 4.57
CA SER A 32 -8.71 8.50 5.18
C SER A 32 -7.70 8.95 4.12
N MET A 33 -7.86 10.16 3.61
CA MET A 33 -6.99 10.75 2.57
C MET A 33 -6.85 12.26 2.75
N SER A 34 -5.81 12.84 2.16
CA SER A 34 -5.64 14.32 2.13
C SER A 34 -6.77 14.99 1.35
N ASN A 35 -7.17 16.19 1.78
CA ASN A 35 -8.24 16.97 1.15
C ASN A 35 -7.97 17.30 -0.33
N ASP A 36 -6.69 17.37 -0.72
CA ASP A 36 -6.30 17.69 -2.11
C ASP A 36 -6.23 16.46 -3.01
N PHE A 37 -6.34 15.26 -2.44
CA PHE A 37 -6.32 14.02 -3.21
C PHE A 37 -7.73 13.75 -3.78
N LYS A 38 -7.79 13.21 -4.99
CA LYS A 38 -9.05 12.88 -5.67
C LYS A 38 -9.11 11.37 -5.87
N ILE A 39 -10.29 10.78 -5.72
CA ILE A 39 -10.52 9.34 -5.95
C ILE A 39 -10.10 8.93 -7.37
N SER A 40 -10.25 9.82 -8.36
CA SER A 40 -9.78 9.59 -9.73
C SER A 40 -8.29 9.27 -9.82
N HIS A 41 -7.46 9.80 -8.91
CA HIS A 41 -6.03 9.47 -8.87
C HIS A 41 -5.81 8.05 -8.35
N ALA A 42 -6.61 7.59 -7.38
CA ALA A 42 -6.55 6.22 -6.88
C ALA A 42 -6.90 5.19 -7.97
N MET A 43 -7.83 5.52 -8.88
CA MET A 43 -8.20 4.65 -10.00
C MET A 43 -7.06 4.38 -10.99
N SER A 44 -6.05 5.26 -11.04
CA SER A 44 -4.85 5.07 -11.87
C SER A 44 -3.70 4.38 -11.13
N ALA A 45 -3.87 4.08 -9.85
CA ALA A 45 -2.84 3.41 -9.07
C ALA A 45 -2.58 2.00 -9.62
N ILE A 46 -1.32 1.58 -9.61
CA ILE A 46 -0.93 0.20 -9.95
C ILE A 46 -1.20 -0.65 -8.71
N GLU A 47 -2.01 -1.69 -8.87
CA GLU A 47 -2.25 -2.69 -7.85
C GLU A 47 -1.13 -3.73 -7.89
N ILE A 48 -0.35 -3.80 -6.81
CA ILE A 48 0.72 -4.79 -6.66
C ILE A 48 0.07 -6.14 -6.34
N MET A 49 0.68 -7.23 -6.80
CA MET A 49 0.18 -8.60 -6.64
C MET A 49 -1.09 -8.93 -7.43
N ASP A 50 -1.60 -8.02 -8.28
CA ASP A 50 -2.63 -8.35 -9.25
C ASP A 50 -2.01 -8.88 -10.55
N PRO A 51 -2.36 -10.08 -11.04
CA PRO A 51 -1.74 -10.69 -12.23
C PRO A 51 -1.86 -9.88 -13.53
N LYS A 52 -2.79 -8.93 -13.64
CA LYS A 52 -2.99 -8.10 -14.84
C LYS A 52 -2.36 -6.72 -14.70
N MET A 53 -2.18 -6.24 -13.48
CA MET A 53 -1.69 -4.89 -13.20
C MET A 53 -0.24 -4.87 -12.74
N ASP A 54 0.28 -5.98 -12.19
CA ASP A 54 1.66 -6.12 -11.70
C ASP A 54 2.52 -6.93 -12.68
N SER A 55 3.39 -6.24 -13.43
CA SER A 55 4.33 -6.88 -14.37
C SER A 55 5.41 -7.73 -13.68
N GLY A 56 5.58 -7.62 -12.37
CA GLY A 56 6.43 -8.53 -11.58
C GLY A 56 5.83 -9.92 -11.43
N MET A 57 4.50 -10.05 -11.54
CA MET A 57 3.79 -11.33 -11.38
C MET A 57 3.91 -12.27 -12.58
N ASP A 58 4.23 -11.77 -13.78
CA ASP A 58 4.39 -12.58 -15.01
C ASP A 58 5.47 -13.68 -14.90
N SER A 59 6.30 -13.64 -13.86
CA SER A 59 7.38 -14.61 -13.61
C SER A 59 7.03 -15.72 -12.60
N PHE A 60 5.87 -15.66 -11.93
CA PHE A 60 5.40 -16.71 -11.03
C PHE A 60 4.34 -17.56 -11.75
N GLU A 61 4.70 -18.79 -12.13
CA GLU A 61 3.72 -19.77 -12.61
C GLU A 61 2.62 -19.96 -11.56
N TRP A 62 1.41 -19.54 -11.90
CA TRP A 62 0.20 -19.85 -11.16
C TRP A 62 -0.11 -21.34 -11.38
N LYS A 63 0.54 -22.22 -10.62
CA LYS A 63 0.13 -23.63 -10.55
C LYS A 63 -1.19 -23.70 -9.81
N MET A 64 -2.24 -23.86 -10.61
CA MET A 64 -3.57 -24.35 -10.23
C MET A 64 -3.50 -25.62 -9.39
#